data_AF-A0A662S302-F1
#
_entry.id   AF-A0A662S302-F1
#
_cell.length_a   1.000
_cell.length_b   1.000
_cell.length_c   1.000
_cell.angle_alpha   90.00
_cell.angle_beta   90.00
_cell.angle_gamma   90.00
#
_symmetry.space_group_name_H-M   'P 1'
#
loop_
_entity.id
_entity.type
_entity.pdbx_description
1 polymer ?
#
loop_
_entity_poly.entity_id
_entity_poly.type
_entity_poly.pdbx_seq_one_letter_code
_entity_poly.pdbx_strand_id
1 'polypeptide(L)'
;MVTIPKPGNVNRYEDFDDLSIYNFLFGDVFMSKVLYETAERGRLISEGKLCYEEAGIGNLIRRAFEESISAQNSNANFGIIALAVPLAMACSISDDVMEASSVSKTLIERTTPEDSVEFYKAVRLANPSGLRKEAKYDVYGENIFEELRRDKINLKKIAEIECGEELIFCEWLRGYELSYKTFLRVRDLVKVNNLEESVIIAFLELLSENVDTLIA
;
A
#
# COMPACT_ATOMS: atom_id res chain seq x y z
N MET A 1 -1.21 -10.66 11.55
CA MET A 1 -1.31 -9.44 12.39
C MET A 1 -2.75 -9.06 12.71
N VAL A 2 -3.69 -9.21 11.77
CA VAL A 2 -5.13 -8.89 11.98
C VAL A 2 -5.85 -9.73 13.04
N THR A 3 -5.28 -10.89 13.38
CA THR A 3 -5.76 -11.78 14.45
C THR A 3 -5.24 -11.41 15.83
N ILE A 4 -4.40 -10.38 15.97
CA ILE A 4 -3.83 -9.97 17.25
C ILE A 4 -4.73 -8.89 17.86
N PRO A 5 -5.12 -9.01 19.14
CA PRO A 5 -6.02 -8.05 19.79
C PRO A 5 -5.28 -6.75 20.09
N LYS A 6 -5.13 -5.91 19.07
CA LYS A 6 -4.53 -4.59 19.15
C LYS A 6 -5.62 -3.51 19.04
N PRO A 7 -5.38 -2.29 19.56
CA PRO A 7 -6.24 -1.14 19.29
C PRO A 7 -6.36 -0.85 17.77
N GLY A 8 -7.44 -0.19 17.36
CA GLY A 8 -7.69 0.24 15.97
C GLY A 8 -8.80 -0.55 15.27
N ASN A 9 -8.88 -0.39 13.94
CA ASN A 9 -10.04 -0.79 13.13
C ASN A 9 -10.31 -2.29 13.01
N VAL A 10 -9.44 -3.15 13.55
CA VAL A 10 -9.60 -4.62 13.46
C VAL A 10 -9.12 -5.26 14.74
N ASN A 11 -9.98 -6.05 15.34
CA ASN A 11 -9.69 -6.85 16.51
C ASN A 11 -10.30 -8.25 16.36
N ARG A 12 -9.61 -9.29 16.83
CA ARG A 12 -10.15 -10.66 16.86
C ARG A 12 -11.39 -10.83 17.75
N TYR A 13 -11.63 -9.90 18.67
CA TYR A 13 -12.68 -9.98 19.69
C TYR A 13 -13.87 -9.07 19.39
N GLU A 14 -13.72 -8.09 18.49
CA GLU A 14 -14.77 -7.13 18.13
C GLU A 14 -14.66 -6.78 16.64
N ASP A 15 -15.81 -6.87 15.97
CA ASP A 15 -16.02 -6.41 14.59
C ASP A 15 -16.80 -5.08 14.62
N PHE A 16 -16.67 -4.27 13.56
CA PHE A 16 -17.57 -3.15 13.26
C PHE A 16 -18.69 -3.58 12.31
N ASP A 17 -19.77 -2.80 12.21
CA ASP A 17 -20.94 -3.10 11.37
C ASP A 17 -20.58 -3.34 9.89
N ASP A 18 -19.51 -2.71 9.40
CA ASP A 18 -19.03 -2.78 8.02
C ASP A 18 -17.62 -3.39 7.89
N LEU A 19 -16.99 -3.81 9.00
CA LEU A 19 -15.61 -4.27 9.01
C LEU A 19 -15.35 -5.42 9.98
N SER A 20 -14.88 -6.56 9.46
CA SER A 20 -14.47 -7.71 10.27
C SER A 20 -13.06 -8.20 9.94
N ILE A 21 -12.50 -9.05 10.80
CA ILE A 21 -11.23 -9.73 10.53
C ILE A 21 -11.22 -10.52 9.21
N TYR A 22 -12.37 -11.07 8.82
CA TYR A 22 -12.51 -11.83 7.59
C TYR A 22 -12.27 -10.96 6.36
N ASN A 23 -12.55 -9.65 6.46
CA ASN A 23 -12.31 -8.72 5.38
C ASN A 23 -10.81 -8.67 5.02
N PHE A 24 -9.95 -8.70 6.02
CA PHE A 24 -8.51 -8.71 5.77
C PHE A 24 -8.01 -10.08 5.32
N LEU A 25 -8.46 -11.16 5.99
CA LEU A 25 -7.99 -12.51 5.70
C LEU A 25 -8.35 -12.98 4.28
N PHE A 26 -9.61 -12.82 3.85
CA PHE A 26 -9.93 -13.26 2.49
C PHE A 26 -9.46 -12.26 1.44
N GLY A 27 -9.44 -10.96 1.72
CA GLY A 27 -8.92 -9.96 0.78
C GLY A 27 -7.52 -10.33 0.31
N ASP A 28 -6.63 -10.67 1.26
CA ASP A 28 -5.27 -11.15 0.95
C ASP A 28 -5.24 -12.40 0.06
N VAL A 29 -6.15 -13.36 0.28
CA VAL A 29 -6.23 -14.59 -0.51
C VAL A 29 -6.70 -14.32 -1.95
N PHE A 30 -7.72 -13.47 -2.13
CA PHE A 30 -8.28 -13.15 -3.44
C PHE A 30 -7.29 -12.39 -4.33
N MET A 31 -6.35 -11.66 -3.73
CA MET A 31 -5.30 -10.94 -4.46
C MET A 31 -4.11 -11.81 -4.88
N SER A 32 -4.04 -13.06 -4.43
CA SER A 32 -2.89 -13.95 -4.65
C SER A 32 -2.44 -14.06 -6.11
N LYS A 33 -3.40 -14.12 -7.06
CA LYS A 33 -3.10 -14.16 -8.50
C LYS A 33 -2.40 -12.87 -8.98
N VAL A 34 -2.85 -11.72 -8.50
CA VAL A 34 -2.25 -10.42 -8.87
C VAL A 34 -0.89 -10.26 -8.20
N LEU A 35 -0.71 -10.73 -6.97
CA LEU A 35 0.59 -10.75 -6.29
C LEU A 35 1.59 -11.68 -6.98
N TYR A 36 1.15 -12.84 -7.48
CA TYR A 36 1.98 -13.72 -8.30
C TYR A 36 2.44 -13.03 -9.59
N GLU A 37 1.53 -12.36 -10.29
CA GLU A 37 1.87 -11.58 -11.48
C GLU A 37 2.82 -10.43 -11.15
N THR A 38 2.62 -9.76 -10.01
CA THR A 38 3.49 -8.69 -9.50
C THR A 38 4.91 -9.20 -9.29
N ALA A 39 5.06 -10.35 -8.64
CA ALA A 39 6.36 -10.98 -8.42
C ALA A 39 7.03 -11.40 -9.74
N GLU A 40 6.27 -11.98 -10.66
CA GLU A 40 6.79 -12.38 -11.97
C GLU A 40 7.28 -11.18 -12.80
N ARG A 41 6.56 -10.05 -12.77
CA ARG A 41 7.03 -8.82 -13.41
C ARG A 41 8.30 -8.29 -12.76
N GLY A 42 8.39 -8.34 -11.43
CA GLY A 42 9.63 -8.01 -10.71
C GLY A 42 10.81 -8.88 -11.15
N ARG A 43 10.60 -10.19 -11.28
CA ARG A 43 11.62 -11.13 -11.81
C ARG A 43 12.03 -10.79 -13.25
N LEU A 44 11.09 -10.40 -14.11
CA LEU A 44 11.42 -9.96 -15.47
C LEU A 44 12.25 -8.66 -15.49
N ILE A 45 12.03 -7.76 -14.53
CA ILE A 45 12.85 -6.55 -14.36
C ILE A 45 14.27 -6.91 -13.91
N SER A 46 14.43 -7.80 -12.92
CA SER A 46 15.77 -8.22 -12.48
C SER A 46 16.55 -8.96 -13.56
N GLU A 47 15.86 -9.66 -14.46
CA GLU A 47 16.46 -10.30 -15.65
C GLU A 47 16.71 -9.33 -16.82
N GLY A 48 16.35 -8.05 -16.69
CA GLY A 48 16.49 -7.04 -17.74
C GLY A 48 15.57 -7.27 -18.95
N LYS A 49 14.51 -8.08 -18.80
CA LYS A 49 13.51 -8.39 -19.83
C LYS A 49 12.34 -7.40 -19.85
N LEU A 50 12.19 -6.62 -18.77
CA LEU A 50 11.19 -5.58 -18.61
C LEU A 50 11.88 -4.35 -17.99
N CYS A 51 11.57 -3.14 -18.43
CA CYS A 51 12.09 -1.94 -17.76
C CYS A 51 11.20 -1.52 -16.58
N TYR A 52 11.71 -0.64 -15.72
CA TYR A 52 10.97 -0.15 -14.54
C TYR A 52 9.68 0.59 -14.90
N GLU A 53 9.68 1.35 -15.99
CA GLU A 53 8.51 2.08 -16.50
C GLU A 53 7.39 1.14 -16.96
N GLU A 54 7.76 -0.07 -17.38
CA GLU A 54 6.82 -1.10 -17.77
C GLU A 54 6.35 -1.93 -16.57
N ALA A 55 6.75 -1.62 -15.33
CA ALA A 55 6.33 -2.37 -14.15
C ALA A 55 4.79 -2.44 -14.01
N GLY A 56 4.07 -1.36 -14.34
CA GLY A 56 2.60 -1.32 -14.32
C GLY A 56 2.01 -1.34 -12.90
N ILE A 57 2.70 -0.74 -11.93
CA ILE A 57 2.33 -0.72 -10.50
C ILE A 57 0.90 -0.23 -10.29
N GLY A 58 0.49 0.86 -10.97
CA GLY A 58 -0.85 1.41 -10.80
C GLY A 58 -1.95 0.46 -11.27
N ASN A 59 -1.70 -0.24 -12.38
CA ASN A 59 -2.62 -1.25 -12.90
C ASN A 59 -2.72 -2.46 -11.96
N LEU A 60 -1.59 -2.92 -11.41
CA LEU A 60 -1.55 -4.02 -10.46
C LEU A 60 -2.27 -3.66 -9.15
N ILE A 61 -2.10 -2.44 -8.64
CA ILE A 61 -2.85 -1.95 -7.47
C ILE A 61 -4.35 -1.96 -7.77
N ARG A 62 -4.80 -1.41 -8.91
CA ARG A 62 -6.22 -1.40 -9.26
C ARG A 62 -6.80 -2.81 -9.36
N ARG A 63 -6.10 -3.72 -10.05
CA ARG A 63 -6.57 -5.10 -10.23
C ARG A 63 -6.59 -5.86 -8.91
N ALA A 64 -5.57 -5.71 -8.07
CA ALA A 64 -5.57 -6.30 -6.73
C ALA A 64 -6.75 -5.78 -5.90
N PHE A 65 -7.03 -4.48 -5.98
CA PHE A 65 -8.18 -3.89 -5.30
C PHE A 65 -9.52 -4.42 -5.84
N GLU A 66 -9.69 -4.51 -7.16
CA GLU A 66 -10.89 -5.08 -7.80
C GLU A 66 -11.14 -6.53 -7.37
N GLU A 67 -10.10 -7.36 -7.32
CA GLU A 67 -10.20 -8.73 -6.82
C GLU A 67 -10.57 -8.76 -5.32
N SER A 68 -9.96 -7.90 -4.49
CA SER A 68 -10.29 -7.81 -3.06
C SER A 68 -11.74 -7.40 -2.80
N ILE A 69 -12.27 -6.39 -3.52
CA ILE A 69 -13.66 -5.94 -3.31
C ILE A 69 -14.67 -6.97 -3.84
N SER A 70 -14.34 -7.73 -4.88
CA SER A 70 -15.24 -8.75 -5.45
C SER A 70 -15.63 -9.84 -4.44
N ALA A 71 -14.76 -10.07 -3.46
CA ALA A 71 -14.94 -11.09 -2.45
C ALA A 71 -15.81 -10.67 -1.27
N GLN A 72 -15.82 -9.38 -0.93
CA GLN A 72 -16.27 -8.92 0.39
C GLN A 72 -17.02 -7.58 0.38
N ASN A 73 -17.05 -6.89 -0.76
CA ASN A 73 -17.66 -5.57 -0.90
C ASN A 73 -17.18 -4.55 0.15
N SER A 74 -15.90 -4.61 0.53
CA SER A 74 -15.26 -3.74 1.53
C SER A 74 -13.98 -3.10 0.97
N ASN A 75 -13.77 -1.82 1.24
CA ASN A 75 -12.59 -1.05 0.80
C ASN A 75 -11.42 -1.10 1.79
N ALA A 76 -11.55 -1.83 2.90
CA ALA A 76 -10.63 -1.80 4.03
C ALA A 76 -9.17 -2.15 3.70
N ASN A 77 -8.95 -2.93 2.64
CA ASN A 77 -7.62 -3.36 2.23
C ASN A 77 -6.91 -2.39 1.27
N PHE A 78 -7.54 -1.28 0.84
CA PHE A 78 -6.94 -0.40 -0.17
C PHE A 78 -5.54 0.08 0.23
N GLY A 79 -5.38 0.56 1.47
CA GLY A 79 -4.09 1.04 1.95
C GLY A 79 -3.02 -0.07 2.04
N ILE A 80 -3.44 -1.27 2.46
CA ILE A 80 -2.58 -2.46 2.49
C ILE A 80 -2.11 -2.80 1.08
N ILE A 81 -3.00 -2.76 0.09
CA ILE A 81 -2.69 -3.08 -1.30
C ILE A 81 -1.73 -2.06 -1.90
N ALA A 82 -1.99 -0.77 -1.66
CA ALA A 82 -1.15 0.33 -2.11
C ALA A 82 0.28 0.19 -1.56
N LEU A 83 0.44 -0.27 -0.32
CA LEU A 83 1.75 -0.56 0.26
C LEU A 83 2.34 -1.90 -0.23
N ALA A 84 1.53 -2.96 -0.33
CA ALA A 84 2.02 -4.31 -0.58
C ALA A 84 2.50 -4.52 -2.03
N VAL A 85 1.79 -3.98 -3.03
CA VAL A 85 2.11 -4.24 -4.45
C VAL A 85 3.51 -3.74 -4.83
N PRO A 86 3.90 -2.47 -4.58
CA PRO A 86 5.23 -1.99 -4.92
C PRO A 86 6.33 -2.71 -4.13
N LEU A 87 6.09 -3.01 -2.85
CA LEU A 87 7.05 -3.70 -1.99
C LEU A 87 7.25 -5.16 -2.41
N ALA A 88 6.18 -5.88 -2.73
CA ALA A 88 6.26 -7.26 -3.23
C ALA A 88 7.04 -7.35 -4.55
N MET A 89 6.83 -6.38 -5.45
CA MET A 89 7.62 -6.30 -6.68
C MET A 89 9.09 -6.01 -6.37
N ALA A 90 9.37 -5.06 -5.48
CA ALA A 90 10.72 -4.71 -5.07
C ALA A 90 11.46 -5.92 -4.47
N CYS A 91 10.80 -6.69 -3.60
CA CYS A 91 11.36 -7.92 -3.03
C CYS A 91 11.65 -8.99 -4.10
N SER A 92 10.92 -8.99 -5.21
CA SER A 92 11.14 -9.94 -6.31
C SER A 92 12.25 -9.51 -7.26
N ILE A 93 12.64 -8.23 -7.21
CA ILE A 93 13.79 -7.67 -7.96
C ILE A 93 15.08 -7.78 -7.14
N SER A 94 14.98 -7.69 -5.81
CA SER A 94 16.11 -7.57 -4.89
C SER A 94 16.66 -8.94 -4.48
N ASP A 95 17.96 -9.00 -4.20
CA ASP A 95 18.60 -10.22 -3.68
C ASP A 95 18.37 -10.39 -2.16
N ASP A 96 18.22 -9.27 -1.44
CA ASP A 96 17.91 -9.23 -0.01
C ASP A 96 16.70 -8.34 0.31
N VAL A 97 16.01 -8.67 1.41
CA VAL A 97 14.82 -7.93 1.85
C VAL A 97 15.13 -6.49 2.20
N MET A 98 16.32 -6.14 2.67
CA MET A 98 16.69 -4.77 3.00
C MET A 98 16.91 -3.92 1.75
N GLU A 99 17.39 -4.51 0.65
CA GLU A 99 17.60 -3.80 -0.62
C GLU A 99 16.27 -3.39 -1.26
N ALA A 100 15.21 -4.17 -1.00
CA ALA A 100 13.85 -3.89 -1.48
C ALA A 100 13.33 -2.50 -1.08
N SER A 101 13.80 -1.94 0.04
CA SER A 101 13.52 -0.55 0.43
C SER A 101 13.94 0.44 -0.68
N SER A 102 15.19 0.34 -1.13
CA SER A 102 15.73 1.23 -2.17
C SER A 102 15.12 0.96 -3.57
N VAL A 103 14.86 -0.31 -3.88
CA VAL A 103 14.24 -0.71 -5.15
C VAL A 103 12.79 -0.25 -5.22
N SER A 104 12.03 -0.33 -4.11
CA SER A 104 10.64 0.15 -4.06
C SER A 104 10.53 1.64 -4.36
N LYS A 105 11.47 2.45 -3.84
CA LYS A 105 11.55 3.87 -4.15
C LYS A 105 11.81 4.09 -5.64
N THR A 106 12.76 3.35 -6.21
CA THR A 106 13.07 3.43 -7.65
C THR A 106 11.85 3.05 -8.49
N LEU A 107 11.14 1.99 -8.12
CA LEU A 107 9.88 1.57 -8.76
C LEU A 107 8.85 2.70 -8.77
N ILE A 108 8.57 3.32 -7.62
CA ILE A 108 7.64 4.45 -7.54
C ILE A 108 8.11 5.64 -8.37
N GLU A 109 9.41 5.98 -8.31
CA GLU A 109 9.99 7.09 -9.07
C GLU A 109 9.89 6.91 -10.58
N ARG A 110 9.96 5.67 -11.07
CA ARG A 110 9.90 5.30 -12.49
C ARG A 110 8.50 5.00 -12.99
N THR A 111 7.48 5.12 -12.16
CA THR A 111 6.08 5.00 -12.61
C THR A 111 5.76 6.02 -13.68
N THR A 112 4.74 5.68 -14.46
CA THR A 112 4.24 6.48 -15.59
C THR A 112 2.98 7.26 -15.20
N PRO A 113 2.53 8.22 -16.03
CA PRO A 113 1.22 8.84 -15.85
C PRO A 113 0.06 7.84 -15.92
N GLU A 114 0.22 6.78 -16.70
CA GLU A 114 -0.74 5.70 -16.82
C GLU A 114 -0.88 4.93 -15.51
N ASP A 115 0.20 4.71 -14.76
CA ASP A 115 0.11 4.16 -13.39
C ASP A 115 -0.72 5.07 -12.48
N SER A 116 -0.60 6.38 -12.63
CA SER A 116 -1.37 7.35 -11.83
C SER A 116 -2.85 7.31 -12.18
N VAL A 117 -3.18 7.20 -13.47
CA VAL A 117 -4.56 7.04 -13.93
C VAL A 117 -5.17 5.75 -13.37
N GLU A 118 -4.45 4.63 -13.46
CA GLU A 118 -4.93 3.34 -12.94
C GLU A 118 -5.07 3.36 -11.41
N PHE A 119 -4.14 4.00 -10.70
CA PHE A 119 -4.24 4.21 -9.26
C PHE A 119 -5.45 5.09 -8.90
N TYR A 120 -5.69 6.20 -9.60
CA TYR A 120 -6.86 7.06 -9.33
C TYR A 120 -8.18 6.34 -9.61
N LYS A 121 -8.24 5.45 -10.62
CA LYS A 121 -9.41 4.58 -10.81
C LYS A 121 -9.62 3.67 -9.60
N ALA A 122 -8.56 3.11 -9.03
CA ALA A 122 -8.63 2.31 -7.81
C ALA A 122 -9.11 3.15 -6.60
N VAL A 123 -8.58 4.37 -6.44
CA VAL A 123 -9.03 5.31 -5.38
C VAL A 123 -10.51 5.65 -5.53
N ARG A 124 -10.99 5.92 -6.76
CA ARG A 124 -12.43 6.15 -7.01
C ARG A 124 -13.30 4.96 -6.61
N LEU A 125 -12.83 3.74 -6.87
CA LEU A 125 -13.54 2.51 -6.45
C LEU A 125 -13.51 2.35 -4.93
N ALA A 126 -12.38 2.65 -4.28
CA ALA A 126 -12.24 2.57 -2.83
C ALA A 126 -13.07 3.63 -2.12
N ASN A 127 -13.24 4.80 -2.75
CA ASN A 127 -13.98 5.95 -2.25
C ASN A 127 -13.69 6.26 -0.76
N PRO A 128 -12.42 6.46 -0.37
CA PRO A 128 -12.08 6.71 1.01
C PRO A 128 -12.68 8.03 1.50
N SER A 129 -13.07 8.07 2.78
CA SER A 129 -13.46 9.30 3.46
C SER A 129 -12.26 10.25 3.56
N GLY A 130 -12.50 11.56 3.54
CA GLY A 130 -11.46 12.55 3.81
C GLY A 130 -10.65 13.03 2.59
N LEU A 131 -10.97 12.59 1.37
CA LEU A 131 -10.34 13.14 0.17
C LEU A 131 -10.67 14.63 -0.01
N ARG A 132 -9.64 15.44 -0.26
CA ARG A 132 -9.76 16.89 -0.50
C ARG A 132 -10.38 17.14 -1.86
N LYS A 133 -11.60 17.70 -1.84
CA LYS A 133 -12.25 18.23 -3.04
C LYS A 133 -11.54 19.52 -3.46
N GLU A 134 -11.49 19.79 -4.76
CA GLU A 134 -10.99 21.04 -5.35
C GLU A 134 -9.45 21.24 -5.31
N ALA A 135 -8.67 20.21 -4.99
CA ALA A 135 -7.22 20.22 -5.20
C ALA A 135 -6.88 20.19 -6.70
N LYS A 136 -5.67 20.66 -7.09
CA LYS A 136 -5.23 20.68 -8.51
C LYS A 136 -5.39 19.33 -9.20
N TYR A 137 -5.15 18.23 -8.48
CA TYR A 137 -5.34 16.86 -8.97
C TYR A 137 -6.43 16.15 -8.18
N ASP A 138 -7.61 16.77 -8.07
CA ASP A 138 -8.78 16.15 -7.44
C ASP A 138 -9.14 14.84 -8.15
N VAL A 139 -9.12 13.74 -7.39
CA VAL A 139 -9.46 12.39 -7.87
C VAL A 139 -10.84 12.36 -8.54
N TYR A 140 -11.79 13.18 -8.12
CA TYR A 140 -13.15 13.24 -8.70
C TYR A 140 -13.32 14.32 -9.78
N GLY A 141 -12.25 15.02 -10.16
CA GLY A 141 -12.26 15.97 -11.25
C GLY A 141 -12.69 15.32 -12.58
N GLU A 142 -13.46 16.05 -13.37
CA GLU A 142 -14.02 15.55 -14.65
C GLU A 142 -12.91 15.17 -15.64
N ASN A 143 -11.86 15.99 -15.74
CA ASN A 143 -10.76 15.82 -16.69
C ASN A 143 -9.48 15.26 -16.05
N ILE A 144 -9.54 14.74 -14.82
CA ILE A 144 -8.35 14.40 -14.04
C ILE A 144 -7.41 13.44 -14.77
N PHE A 145 -7.93 12.45 -15.50
CA PHE A 145 -7.09 11.49 -16.22
C PHE A 145 -6.33 12.13 -17.37
N GLU A 146 -6.92 13.08 -18.09
CA GLU A 146 -6.24 13.82 -19.13
C GLU A 146 -5.22 14.81 -18.56
N GLU A 147 -5.54 15.42 -17.42
CA GLU A 147 -4.62 16.30 -16.70
C GLU A 147 -3.38 15.56 -16.21
N LEU A 148 -3.54 14.38 -15.60
CA LEU A 148 -2.42 13.55 -15.15
C LEU A 148 -1.49 13.18 -16.32
N ARG A 149 -2.05 12.79 -17.47
CA ARG A 149 -1.27 12.47 -18.68
C ARG A 149 -0.58 13.69 -19.27
N ARG A 150 -1.32 14.79 -19.46
CA ARG A 150 -0.80 16.04 -20.05
C ARG A 150 0.34 16.61 -19.22
N ASP A 151 0.16 16.64 -17.90
CA ASP A 151 1.13 17.19 -16.96
C ASP A 151 2.24 16.17 -16.59
N LYS A 152 2.16 14.93 -17.13
CA LYS A 152 3.09 13.81 -16.88
C LYS A 152 3.28 13.49 -15.40
N ILE A 153 2.18 13.48 -14.65
CA ILE A 153 2.17 13.22 -13.21
C ILE A 153 2.20 11.72 -12.98
N ASN A 154 3.25 11.23 -12.33
CA ASN A 154 3.39 9.83 -11.93
C ASN A 154 3.11 9.61 -10.42
N LEU A 155 3.19 8.36 -9.93
CA LEU A 155 2.85 8.04 -8.54
C LEU A 155 3.78 8.72 -7.54
N LYS A 156 5.05 8.91 -7.88
CA LYS A 156 5.97 9.72 -7.06
C LYS A 156 5.44 11.13 -6.88
N LYS A 157 4.98 11.77 -7.96
CA LYS A 157 4.49 13.14 -7.90
C LYS A 157 3.19 13.25 -7.11
N ILE A 158 2.29 12.27 -7.21
CA ILE A 158 1.12 12.16 -6.34
C ILE A 158 1.57 12.04 -4.87
N ALA A 159 2.51 11.15 -4.59
CA ALA A 159 2.97 10.92 -3.23
C ALA A 159 3.63 12.18 -2.61
N GLU A 160 4.37 12.98 -3.39
CA GLU A 160 4.93 14.26 -2.96
C GLU A 160 3.85 15.27 -2.53
N ILE A 161 2.66 15.22 -3.14
CA ILE A 161 1.55 16.12 -2.82
C ILE A 161 0.80 15.62 -1.57
N GLU A 162 0.60 14.31 -1.46
CA GLU A 162 -0.31 13.70 -0.48
C GLU A 162 0.38 13.18 0.80
N CYS A 163 1.72 13.05 0.84
CA CYS A 163 2.43 12.55 2.02
C CYS A 163 2.18 13.38 3.29
N GLY A 164 1.85 14.67 3.18
CA GLY A 164 1.47 15.47 4.35
C GLY A 164 0.19 15.00 5.05
N GLU A 165 -0.68 14.29 4.33
CA GLU A 165 -2.01 13.90 4.78
C GLU A 165 -2.14 12.41 5.03
N GLU A 166 -1.46 11.57 4.25
CA GLU A 166 -1.61 10.12 4.31
C GLU A 166 -0.26 9.40 4.29
N LEU A 167 -0.02 8.59 5.33
CA LEU A 167 1.29 7.98 5.62
C LEU A 167 1.75 7.01 4.53
N ILE A 168 0.82 6.39 3.81
CA ILE A 168 1.11 5.49 2.68
C ILE A 168 2.02 6.16 1.66
N PHE A 169 1.73 7.43 1.33
CA PHE A 169 2.52 8.18 0.36
C PHE A 169 3.90 8.53 0.89
N CYS A 170 4.04 8.77 2.20
CA CYS A 170 5.36 8.96 2.80
C CYS A 170 6.21 7.69 2.73
N GLU A 171 5.62 6.52 2.99
CA GLU A 171 6.32 5.24 2.87
C GLU A 171 6.83 5.02 1.44
N TRP A 172 6.00 5.30 0.42
CA TRP A 172 6.44 5.24 -0.98
C TRP A 172 7.65 6.14 -1.27
N LEU A 173 7.67 7.38 -0.75
CA LEU A 173 8.79 8.31 -0.97
C LEU A 173 10.06 7.95 -0.19
N ARG A 174 9.89 7.34 0.99
CA ARG A 174 10.97 7.00 1.92
C ARG A 174 11.48 5.56 1.76
N GLY A 175 10.89 4.77 0.87
CA GLY A 175 11.27 3.37 0.71
C GLY A 175 10.87 2.51 1.91
N TYR A 176 9.68 2.75 2.45
CA TYR A 176 9.09 1.96 3.54
C TYR A 176 9.84 2.02 4.88
N GLU A 177 10.53 3.13 5.15
CA GLU A 177 11.35 3.31 6.36
C GLU A 177 10.60 2.96 7.66
N LEU A 178 9.35 3.39 7.80
CA LEU A 178 8.54 3.11 8.99
C LEU A 178 8.20 1.62 9.08
N SER A 179 7.83 1.00 7.97
CA SER A 179 7.55 -0.45 7.91
C SER A 179 8.79 -1.26 8.26
N TYR A 180 9.96 -0.93 7.71
CA TYR A 180 11.21 -1.63 8.03
C TYR A 180 11.64 -1.41 9.49
N LYS A 181 11.56 -0.18 10.00
CA LYS A 181 11.82 0.11 11.43
C LYS A 181 10.93 -0.76 12.33
N THR A 182 9.64 -0.83 12.01
CA THR A 182 8.66 -1.64 12.75
C THR A 182 8.98 -3.13 12.65
N PHE A 183 9.29 -3.63 11.45
CA PHE A 183 9.67 -5.02 11.24
C PHE A 183 10.89 -5.41 12.09
N LEU A 184 11.95 -4.59 12.07
CA LEU A 184 13.15 -4.82 12.86
C LEU A 184 12.84 -4.79 14.37
N ARG A 185 11.96 -3.87 14.79
CA ARG A 185 11.51 -3.77 16.18
C ARG A 185 10.77 -5.02 16.63
N VAL A 186 9.81 -5.50 15.85
CA VAL A 186 9.09 -6.77 16.13
C VAL A 186 10.08 -7.93 16.18
N ARG A 187 11.03 -8.01 15.24
CA ARG A 187 12.06 -9.05 15.21
C ARG A 187 12.93 -9.08 16.48
N ASP A 188 13.18 -7.93 17.10
CA ASP A 188 13.93 -7.86 18.35
C ASP A 188 13.05 -8.19 19.57
N LEU A 189 11.78 -7.77 19.58
CA LEU A 189 10.84 -8.07 20.66
C LEU A 189 10.52 -9.57 20.76
N VAL A 190 10.41 -10.29 19.64
CA VAL A 190 10.13 -11.74 19.65
C VAL A 190 11.25 -12.58 20.24
N LYS A 191 12.44 -12.01 20.48
CA LYS A 191 13.54 -12.69 21.20
C LYS A 191 13.29 -12.78 22.70
N VAL A 192 12.45 -11.91 23.25
CA VAL A 192 12.19 -11.77 24.69
C VAL A 192 10.71 -11.95 25.06
N ASN A 193 9.81 -11.72 24.11
CA ASN A 193 8.36 -11.83 24.26
C ASN A 193 7.79 -12.82 23.25
N ASN A 194 6.54 -13.23 23.45
CA ASN A 194 5.81 -13.97 22.41
C ASN A 194 5.40 -13.03 21.24
N LEU A 195 4.95 -13.61 20.13
CA LEU A 195 4.58 -12.85 18.93
C LEU A 195 3.44 -11.85 19.16
N GLU A 196 2.41 -12.24 19.92
CA GLU A 196 1.24 -11.41 20.17
C GLU A 196 1.64 -10.13 20.92
N GLU A 197 2.35 -10.30 22.03
CA GLU A 197 2.88 -9.20 22.85
C GLU A 197 3.86 -8.32 22.07
N SER A 198 4.74 -8.92 21.26
CA SER A 198 5.69 -8.18 20.42
C SER A 198 5.00 -7.27 19.41
N VAL A 199 3.93 -7.76 18.77
CA VAL A 199 3.15 -6.95 17.82
C VAL A 199 2.37 -5.87 18.53
N ILE A 200 1.76 -6.16 19.69
CA ILE A 200 1.02 -5.14 20.47
C ILE A 200 1.96 -4.01 20.88
N ILE A 201 3.15 -4.33 21.41
CA ILE A 201 4.15 -3.32 21.81
C ILE A 201 4.56 -2.48 20.60
N ALA A 202 4.96 -3.11 19.49
CA ALA A 202 5.38 -2.37 18.29
C ALA A 202 4.25 -1.50 17.71
N PHE A 203 3.00 -1.97 17.78
CA PHE A 203 1.84 -1.21 17.32
C PHE A 203 1.54 0.01 18.22
N LEU A 204 1.65 -0.13 19.54
CA LEU A 204 1.52 0.99 20.46
C LEU A 204 2.65 2.01 20.32
N GLU A 205 3.89 1.54 20.10
CA GLU A 205 5.04 2.40 19.78
C GLU A 205 4.74 3.21 18.51
N LEU A 206 4.27 2.55 17.44
CA LEU A 206 3.86 3.20 16.19
C LEU A 206 2.82 4.30 16.39
N LEU A 207 1.74 4.02 17.13
CA LEU A 207 0.67 4.99 17.43
C LEU A 207 1.14 6.15 18.31
N SER A 208 2.16 5.95 19.14
CA SER A 208 2.69 7.03 19.98
C SER A 208 3.60 7.99 19.21
N GLU A 209 4.20 7.54 18.11
CA GLU A 209 5.10 8.33 17.27
C GLU A 209 4.41 8.92 16.03
N ASN A 210 3.25 8.38 15.61
CA ASN A 210 2.56 8.76 14.38
C ASN A 210 1.06 8.94 14.61
N VAL A 211 0.48 9.99 14.04
CA VAL A 211 -0.96 10.23 14.08
C VAL A 211 -1.64 9.29 13.08
N ASP A 212 -2.58 8.48 13.58
CA ASP A 212 -3.43 7.63 12.74
C ASP A 212 -4.60 8.47 12.22
N THR A 213 -4.68 8.65 10.89
CA THR A 213 -5.71 9.45 10.22
C THR A 213 -7.12 8.89 10.39
N LEU A 214 -7.25 7.61 10.79
CA LEU A 214 -8.53 6.95 11.02
C LEU A 214 -8.99 6.99 12.49
N ILE A 215 -8.11 7.43 13.41
CA ILE A 215 -8.39 7.52 14.86
C ILE A 215 -8.35 8.97 15.37
N ALA A 216 -7.73 9.89 14.61
CA ALA A 216 -7.53 11.30 14.97
C ALA A 216 -8.80 12.16 14.99
#